data_AF-A0A453JI28-F1
#
_entry.id   AF-A0A453JI28-F1
#
_cell.length_a   1.000
_cell.length_b   1.000
_cell.length_c   1.000
_cell.angle_alpha   90.00
_cell.angle_beta   90.00
_cell.angle_gamma   90.00
#
_symmetry.space_group_name_H-M   'P 1'
#
loop_
_entity.id
_entity.type
_entity.pdbx_description
1 polymer ?
#
loop_
_entity_poly.entity_id
_entity_poly.type
_entity_poly.pdbx_seq_one_letter_code
_entity_poly.pdbx_strand_id
1 'polypeptide(L)'
;FTGDNPNLWKTMCEQYFQMFGILPSFWVPMATLNFSGSAAVWLQSIQKRLAEFDWEAFTALLCTRFGRDRHQTLIRQFYTVRQTSSVAHYIEQFELIINHLSSYSDTIHPFYFLTHFVEGLRRDIRAVVLVQRPPDLDTACALALLQEEVAK
;
A
#
# COMPACT_ATOMS: atom_id res chain seq x y z
N PHE A 1 15.43 -4.82 -2.59
CA PHE A 1 14.33 -4.11 -3.27
C PHE A 1 14.02 -4.78 -4.58
N THR A 2 12.79 -5.26 -4.75
CA THR A 2 12.28 -5.90 -5.98
C THR A 2 11.51 -4.92 -6.88
N GLY A 3 11.13 -3.75 -6.34
CA GLY A 3 10.18 -2.82 -6.96
C GLY A 3 8.97 -2.52 -6.06
N ASP A 4 8.79 -3.29 -4.98
CA ASP A 4 7.63 -3.18 -4.10
C ASP A 4 7.78 -2.15 -2.99
N ASN A 5 6.74 -1.33 -2.82
CA ASN A 5 6.61 -0.33 -1.76
C ASN A 5 7.87 0.54 -1.58
N PRO A 6 8.22 1.38 -2.58
CA PRO A 6 9.46 2.17 -2.57
C PRO A 6 9.59 3.11 -1.37
N ASN A 7 8.47 3.63 -0.86
CA ASN A 7 8.45 4.50 0.32
C ASN A 7 8.85 3.74 1.59
N LEU A 8 8.24 2.58 1.85
CA LEU A 8 8.64 1.75 2.99
C LEU A 8 10.09 1.30 2.88
N TRP A 9 10.52 0.88 1.69
CA TRP A 9 11.90 0.48 1.45
C TRP A 9 12.88 1.63 1.75
N LYS A 10 12.59 2.85 1.28
CA LYS A 10 13.36 4.06 1.59
C LYS A 10 13.48 4.27 3.09
N THR A 11 12.37 4.25 3.82
CA THR A 11 12.34 4.47 5.27
C THR A 11 13.16 3.42 6.02
N MET A 12 13.06 2.15 5.64
CA MET A 12 13.85 1.07 6.25
C MET A 12 15.35 1.24 5.99
N CYS A 13 15.74 1.65 4.78
CA CYS A 13 17.13 1.97 4.46
C CYS A 13 17.66 3.14 5.30
N GLU A 14 16.89 4.24 5.39
CA GLU A 14 17.27 5.42 6.18
C GLU A 14 17.45 5.07 7.66
N GLN A 15 16.52 4.32 8.24
CA GLN A 15 16.62 3.83 9.63
C GLN A 15 17.87 2.97 9.84
N TYR A 16 18.13 2.02 8.92
CA TYR A 16 19.30 1.16 8.99
C TYR A 16 20.60 1.99 8.91
N PHE A 17 20.71 2.88 7.92
CA PHE A 17 21.91 3.69 7.74
C PHE A 17 22.17 4.63 8.92
N GLN A 18 21.12 5.24 9.47
CA GLN A 18 21.22 6.08 10.66
C GLN A 18 21.64 5.28 11.88
N MET A 19 21.04 4.11 12.11
CA MET A 19 21.35 3.24 13.25
C MET A 19 22.82 2.80 13.26
N PHE A 20 23.40 2.54 12.09
CA PHE A 20 24.80 2.13 11.97
C PHE A 20 25.78 3.27 11.65
N GLY A 21 25.31 4.53 11.62
CA GLY A 21 26.17 5.69 11.36
C GLY A 21 26.86 5.66 9.98
N ILE A 22 26.19 5.10 8.97
CA ILE A 22 26.74 5.02 7.61
C ILE A 22 26.82 6.43 7.01
N LEU A 23 27.97 6.80 6.44
CA LEU A 23 28.10 8.12 5.81
C LEU A 23 27.14 8.24 4.60
N PRO A 24 26.49 9.40 4.39
CA PRO A 24 25.56 9.63 3.28
C PRO A 24 26.10 9.26 1.90
N SER A 25 27.40 9.43 1.66
CA SER A 25 28.07 9.06 0.41
C SER A 25 28.00 7.56 0.08
N PHE A 26 27.81 6.70 1.09
CA PHE A 26 27.67 5.26 0.92
C PHE A 26 26.22 4.78 0.81
N TRP A 27 25.23 5.64 1.06
CA TRP A 27 23.83 5.21 1.11
C TRP A 27 23.36 4.66 -0.23
N VAL A 28 23.59 5.38 -1.33
CA VAL A 28 23.20 4.94 -2.68
C VAL A 28 23.98 3.66 -3.07
N PRO A 29 25.33 3.60 -2.98
CA PRO A 29 26.06 2.35 -3.24
C PRO A 29 25.54 1.16 -2.43
N MET A 30 25.38 1.30 -1.11
CA MET A 30 24.92 0.20 -0.25
C MET A 30 23.48 -0.21 -0.53
N ALA A 31 22.59 0.75 -0.79
CA ALA A 31 21.21 0.47 -1.13
C ALA A 31 21.11 -0.34 -2.43
N THR A 32 21.87 0.04 -3.45
CA THR A 32 21.82 -0.59 -4.78
C THR A 32 22.31 -2.05 -4.80
N LEU A 33 23.19 -2.44 -3.88
CA LEU A 33 23.61 -3.84 -3.71
C LEU A 33 22.46 -4.79 -3.38
N ASN A 34 21.38 -4.26 -2.80
CA ASN A 34 20.23 -5.03 -2.36
C ASN A 34 19.11 -5.06 -3.40
N PHE A 35 19.35 -4.63 -4.64
CA PHE A 35 18.35 -4.62 -5.71
C PHE A 35 18.27 -5.99 -6.39
N SER A 36 17.05 -6.42 -6.69
CA SER A 36 16.78 -7.69 -7.37
C SER A 36 15.57 -7.58 -8.30
N GLY A 37 15.38 -8.57 -9.18
CA GLY A 37 14.25 -8.62 -10.11
C GLY A 37 14.14 -7.39 -11.01
N SER A 38 12.92 -6.87 -11.17
CA SER A 38 12.64 -5.68 -11.99
C SER A 38 13.41 -4.44 -11.56
N ALA A 39 13.71 -4.29 -10.27
CA ALA A 39 14.49 -3.17 -9.76
C ALA A 39 15.96 -3.22 -10.23
N ALA A 40 16.56 -4.41 -10.28
CA ALA A 40 17.93 -4.57 -10.79
C ALA A 40 18.05 -4.22 -12.28
N VAL A 41 17.06 -4.61 -13.09
CA VAL A 41 17.00 -4.25 -14.52
C VAL A 41 16.92 -2.74 -14.70
N TRP A 42 16.08 -2.06 -13.91
CA TRP A 42 16.02 -0.60 -13.93
C TRP A 42 17.32 0.05 -13.46
N LEU A 43 17.96 -0.49 -12.42
CA LEU A 43 19.23 0.03 -11.91
C LEU A 43 20.32 0.02 -13.00
N GLN A 44 20.38 -1.02 -13.83
CA GLN A 44 21.30 -1.08 -14.98
C GLN A 44 21.10 0.09 -15.95
N SER A 45 19.86 0.52 -16.17
CA SER A 45 19.54 1.64 -17.07
C SER A 45 20.05 2.99 -16.58
N ILE A 46 20.25 3.16 -15.27
CA ILE A 46 20.71 4.41 -14.65
C ILE A 46 22.13 4.32 -14.10
N GLN A 47 22.79 3.16 -14.20
CA GLN A 47 24.07 2.85 -13.56
C GLN A 47 25.17 3.85 -13.88
N LYS A 48 25.25 4.34 -15.13
CA LYS A 48 26.26 5.32 -15.57
C LYS A 48 26.13 6.68 -14.89
N ARG A 49 24.91 7.02 -14.46
CA ARG A 49 24.58 8.29 -13.80
C ARG A 49 24.46 8.13 -12.29
N LEU A 50 24.67 6.92 -11.75
CA LEU A 50 24.42 6.63 -10.35
C LEU A 50 25.28 7.49 -9.41
N ALA A 51 26.50 7.82 -9.84
CA ALA A 51 27.42 8.69 -9.10
C ALA A 51 27.00 10.18 -9.09
N GLU A 52 26.05 10.57 -9.95
CA GLU A 52 25.53 11.94 -10.02
C GLU A 52 24.40 12.19 -9.02
N PHE A 53 23.83 11.14 -8.44
CA PHE A 53 22.69 11.24 -7.53
C PHE A 53 23.15 11.20 -6.07
N ASP A 54 22.69 12.18 -5.30
CA ASP A 54 22.59 12.02 -3.86
C ASP A 54 21.40 11.11 -3.50
N TRP A 55 21.26 10.82 -2.20
CA TRP A 55 20.20 9.94 -1.71
C TRP A 55 18.80 10.46 -2.05
N GLU A 56 18.57 11.77 -1.97
CA GLU A 56 17.26 12.37 -2.23
C GLU A 56 16.88 12.25 -3.70
N ALA A 57 17.78 12.63 -4.62
CA ALA A 57 17.56 12.50 -6.06
C ALA A 57 17.38 11.04 -6.47
N PHE A 58 18.18 10.12 -5.92
CA PHE A 58 18.07 8.70 -6.20
C PHE A 58 16.71 8.14 -5.75
N THR A 59 16.29 8.45 -4.51
CA THR A 59 15.03 7.96 -3.97
C THR A 59 13.82 8.59 -4.64
N ALA A 60 13.89 9.86 -5.05
CA ALA A 60 12.84 10.51 -5.83
C ALA A 60 12.64 9.84 -7.21
N LEU A 61 13.74 9.52 -7.90
CA LEU A 61 13.72 8.81 -9.18
C LEU A 61 13.13 7.39 -9.01
N LEU A 62 13.53 6.69 -7.94
CA LEU A 62 13.04 5.37 -7.57
C LEU A 62 11.55 5.39 -7.25
N CYS A 63 11.09 6.32 -6.41
CA CYS A 63 9.67 6.47 -6.09
C CYS A 63 8.85 6.88 -7.32
N THR A 64 9.40 7.68 -8.23
CA THR A 64 8.72 8.00 -9.50
C THR A 64 8.54 6.75 -10.36
N ARG A 65 9.59 5.93 -10.50
CA ARG A 65 9.56 4.73 -11.33
C ARG A 65 8.65 3.65 -10.77
N PHE A 66 8.74 3.36 -9.47
CA PHE A 66 8.05 2.23 -8.84
C PHE A 66 6.80 2.62 -8.04
N GLY A 67 6.60 3.91 -7.76
CA GLY A 67 5.44 4.41 -7.01
C GLY A 67 4.26 4.82 -7.89
N ARG A 68 4.49 5.33 -9.11
CA ARG A 68 3.40 5.87 -9.95
C ARG A 68 2.46 4.79 -10.49
N ASP A 69 3.01 3.70 -11.02
CA ASP A 69 2.21 2.58 -11.53
C ASP A 69 1.48 1.86 -10.38
N ARG A 70 2.10 1.81 -9.20
CA ARG A 70 1.52 1.20 -8.00
C ARG A 70 0.35 2.02 -7.45
N HIS A 71 0.46 3.34 -7.37
CA HIS A 71 -0.64 4.19 -6.91
C HIS A 71 -1.88 4.04 -7.80
N GLN A 72 -1.72 4.11 -9.13
CA GLN A 72 -2.84 3.91 -10.05
C GLN A 72 -3.43 2.50 -9.96
N THR A 73 -2.57 1.48 -9.77
CA THR A 73 -3.02 0.09 -9.59
C THR A 73 -3.82 -0.08 -8.30
N LEU A 74 -3.35 0.50 -7.19
CA LEU A 74 -4.06 0.47 -5.91
C LEU A 74 -5.41 1.18 -5.98
N ILE A 75 -5.48 2.33 -6.68
CA ILE A 75 -6.76 3.01 -6.93
C ILE A 75 -7.72 2.09 -7.69
N ARG A 76 -7.25 1.42 -8.75
CA ARG A 76 -8.08 0.47 -9.51
C ARG A 76 -8.52 -0.71 -8.64
N GLN A 77 -7.63 -1.27 -7.83
CA GLN A 77 -7.94 -2.33 -6.88
C GLN A 77 -9.00 -1.88 -5.88
N PHE A 78 -8.87 -0.67 -5.32
CA PHE A 78 -9.85 -0.10 -4.40
C PHE A 78 -11.24 0.05 -5.03
N TYR A 79 -11.33 0.48 -6.29
CA TYR A 79 -12.63 0.57 -6.97
C TYR A 79 -13.24 -0.79 -7.31
N THR A 80 -12.41 -1.81 -7.54
CA THR A 80 -12.81 -3.14 -8.03
C THR A 80 -12.93 -4.20 -6.94
N VAL A 81 -12.37 -3.97 -5.75
CA VAL A 81 -12.43 -4.91 -4.63
C VAL A 81 -13.89 -5.14 -4.22
N ARG A 82 -14.28 -6.41 -4.14
CA ARG A 82 -15.61 -6.88 -3.77
C ARG A 82 -15.47 -8.17 -2.99
N GLN A 83 -16.40 -8.45 -2.09
CA GLN A 83 -16.48 -9.71 -1.39
C GLN A 83 -16.82 -10.84 -2.37
N THR A 84 -15.86 -11.74 -2.61
CA THR A 84 -16.05 -12.94 -3.45
C THR A 84 -16.13 -14.24 -2.65
N SER A 85 -15.59 -14.26 -1.43
CA SER A 85 -15.58 -15.41 -0.53
C SER A 85 -16.10 -15.02 0.86
N SER A 86 -15.30 -15.23 1.92
CA SER A 86 -15.65 -14.86 3.29
C SER A 86 -15.49 -13.35 3.52
N VAL A 87 -16.23 -12.84 4.50
CA VAL A 87 -16.07 -11.46 4.96
C VAL A 87 -14.65 -11.24 5.50
N ALA A 88 -14.10 -12.19 6.26
CA ALA A 88 -12.74 -12.11 6.79
C ALA A 88 -11.69 -11.92 5.67
N HIS A 89 -11.77 -12.72 4.60
CA HIS A 89 -10.85 -12.57 3.48
C HIS A 89 -11.00 -11.22 2.76
N TYR A 90 -12.25 -10.74 2.62
CA TYR A 90 -12.52 -9.44 2.04
C TYR A 90 -11.94 -8.30 2.89
N ILE A 91 -12.09 -8.35 4.22
CA ILE A 91 -11.51 -7.38 5.16
C ILE A 91 -9.99 -7.34 4.99
N GLU A 92 -9.31 -8.49 5.01
CA GLU A 92 -7.84 -8.54 4.82
C GLU A 92 -7.40 -7.87 3.52
N GLN A 93 -8.06 -8.18 2.40
CA GLN A 93 -7.73 -7.56 1.11
C GLN A 93 -8.01 -6.05 1.11
N PHE A 94 -9.13 -5.63 1.70
CA PHE A 94 -9.50 -4.22 1.78
C PHE A 94 -8.51 -3.42 2.64
N GLU A 95 -8.13 -3.95 3.80
CA GLU A 95 -7.15 -3.36 4.72
C GLU A 95 -5.77 -3.19 4.06
N LEU A 96 -5.31 -4.19 3.32
CA LEU A 96 -4.05 -4.08 2.57
C LEU A 96 -4.09 -2.93 1.56
N ILE A 97 -5.20 -2.77 0.83
CA ILE A 97 -5.37 -1.71 -0.17
C ILE A 97 -5.39 -0.33 0.50
N ILE A 98 -6.19 -0.14 1.57
CA ILE A 98 -6.28 1.17 2.25
C ILE A 98 -4.97 1.55 2.92
N ASN A 99 -4.27 0.62 3.57
CA ASN A 99 -2.98 0.88 4.19
C ASN A 99 -1.94 1.34 3.16
N HIS A 100 -1.94 0.71 1.99
CA HIS A 100 -1.09 1.15 0.89
C HIS A 100 -1.53 2.50 0.32
N LEU A 101 -2.82 2.78 0.15
CA LEU A 101 -3.32 4.07 -0.33
C LEU A 101 -3.01 5.23 0.63
N SER A 102 -3.16 5.01 1.94
CA SER A 102 -2.84 6.00 2.96
C SER A 102 -1.37 6.44 2.91
N SER A 103 -0.46 5.57 2.45
CA SER A 103 0.95 5.94 2.25
C SER A 103 1.20 6.91 1.07
N TYR A 104 0.21 7.16 0.21
CA TYR A 104 0.29 8.11 -0.90
C TYR A 104 -0.46 9.42 -0.66
N SER A 105 -1.44 9.44 0.25
CA SER A 105 -2.22 10.65 0.55
C SER A 105 -2.86 10.60 1.94
N ASP A 106 -2.53 11.58 2.78
CA ASP A 106 -3.14 11.77 4.11
C ASP A 106 -4.53 12.44 4.07
N THR A 107 -5.06 12.73 2.88
CA THR A 107 -6.26 13.59 2.71
C THR A 107 -7.54 12.83 2.40
N ILE A 108 -7.52 11.49 2.39
CA ILE A 108 -8.73 10.69 2.12
C ILE A 108 -9.61 10.68 3.38
N HIS A 109 -10.81 11.25 3.26
CA HIS A 109 -11.76 11.28 4.36
C HIS A 109 -12.18 9.84 4.77
N PRO A 110 -12.19 9.47 6.07
CA PRO A 110 -12.50 8.10 6.52
C PRO A 110 -13.81 7.52 5.97
N PHE A 111 -14.84 8.35 5.81
CA PHE A 111 -16.11 7.96 5.18
C PHE A 111 -15.95 7.37 3.78
N TYR A 112 -14.93 7.74 2.99
CA TYR A 112 -14.68 7.09 1.70
C TYR A 112 -14.41 5.60 1.86
N PHE A 113 -13.55 5.21 2.81
CA PHE A 113 -13.24 3.81 3.06
C PHE A 113 -14.46 3.06 3.59
N LEU A 114 -15.20 3.65 4.53
CA LEU A 114 -16.44 3.07 5.05
C LEU A 114 -17.46 2.81 3.94
N THR A 115 -17.78 3.84 3.14
CA THR A 115 -18.78 3.71 2.06
C THR A 115 -18.35 2.66 1.05
N HIS A 116 -17.07 2.67 0.64
CA HIS A 116 -16.58 1.68 -0.33
C HIS A 116 -16.57 0.26 0.22
N PHE A 117 -16.21 0.09 1.50
CA PHE A 117 -16.24 -1.20 2.16
C PHE A 117 -17.65 -1.80 2.12
N VAL A 118 -18.65 -1.02 2.55
CA VAL A 118 -20.06 -1.44 2.57
C VAL A 118 -20.58 -1.75 1.16
N GLU A 119 -20.26 -0.92 0.17
CA GLU A 119 -20.65 -1.17 -1.22
C GLU A 119 -20.03 -2.43 -1.82
N GLY A 120 -18.86 -2.84 -1.31
CA GLY A 120 -18.18 -4.05 -1.77
C GLY A 120 -18.65 -5.35 -1.11
N LEU A 121 -19.46 -5.29 -0.06
CA LEU A 121 -20.04 -6.47 0.58
C LEU A 121 -21.07 -7.17 -0.32
N ARG A 122 -21.25 -8.49 -0.11
CA ARG A 122 -22.29 -9.27 -0.76
C ARG A 122 -23.68 -8.73 -0.38
N ARG A 123 -24.64 -8.82 -1.32
CA ARG A 123 -25.93 -8.09 -1.23
C ARG A 123 -26.73 -8.38 0.04
N ASP A 124 -26.72 -9.63 0.51
CA ASP A 124 -27.35 -10.11 1.75
C ASP A 124 -26.74 -9.44 2.99
N ILE A 125 -25.42 -9.41 3.08
CA ILE A 125 -24.70 -8.82 4.22
C ILE A 125 -24.80 -7.29 4.17
N ARG A 126 -24.60 -6.71 2.99
CA ARG A 126 -24.65 -5.26 2.76
C ARG A 126 -25.97 -4.65 3.22
N ALA A 127 -27.10 -5.30 2.93
CA ALA A 127 -28.42 -4.80 3.32
C ALA A 127 -28.54 -4.63 4.83
N VAL A 128 -28.04 -5.61 5.60
CA VAL A 128 -28.08 -5.56 7.07
C VAL A 128 -27.15 -4.48 7.61
N VAL A 129 -25.91 -4.42 7.11
CA VAL A 129 -24.92 -3.42 7.54
C VAL A 129 -25.43 -2.00 7.26
N LEU A 130 -26.06 -1.75 6.11
CA LEU A 130 -26.66 -0.45 5.78
C LEU A 130 -27.79 -0.03 6.73
N VAL A 131 -28.64 -0.97 7.15
CA VAL A 131 -29.73 -0.70 8.10
C VAL A 131 -29.18 -0.26 9.46
N GLN A 132 -28.06 -0.86 9.88
CA GLN A 132 -27.41 -0.55 11.16
C GLN A 132 -26.66 0.78 11.17
N ARG A 133 -26.36 1.36 10.00
CA ARG A 133 -25.68 2.66 9.85
C ARG A 133 -24.40 2.77 10.70
N PRO A 134 -23.39 1.92 10.45
CA PRO A 134 -22.13 1.97 11.19
C PRO A 134 -21.49 3.36 11.11
N PRO A 135 -20.95 3.91 12.22
CA PRO A 135 -20.31 5.21 12.24
C PRO A 135 -18.89 5.20 11.65
N ASP A 136 -18.25 4.03 11.63
CA ASP A 136 -16.86 3.83 11.22
C ASP A 136 -16.63 2.47 10.57
N LEU A 137 -15.45 2.29 9.98
CA LEU A 137 -15.06 1.08 9.26
C LEU A 137 -14.99 -0.14 10.19
N ASP A 138 -14.47 0.03 11.40
CA ASP A 138 -14.32 -1.06 12.38
C ASP A 138 -15.68 -1.66 12.76
N THR A 139 -16.67 -0.80 13.01
CA THR A 139 -18.05 -1.22 13.29
C THR A 139 -18.66 -1.93 12.08
N ALA A 140 -18.42 -1.42 10.86
CA ALA A 140 -18.91 -2.07 9.64
C ALA A 140 -18.31 -3.47 9.44
N CYS A 141 -17.01 -3.64 9.71
CA CYS A 141 -16.32 -4.93 9.68
C CYS A 141 -16.93 -5.91 10.69
N ALA A 142 -17.10 -5.49 11.94
CA ALA A 142 -17.69 -6.32 12.98
C ALA A 142 -19.12 -6.77 12.65
N LEU A 143 -19.96 -5.85 12.16
CA LEU A 143 -21.33 -6.17 11.73
C LEU A 143 -21.36 -7.13 10.54
N ALA A 144 -20.48 -6.95 9.57
CA ALA A 144 -20.39 -7.84 8.41
C ALA A 144 -19.98 -9.26 8.81
N LEU A 145 -19.00 -9.40 9.71
CA LEU A 145 -18.56 -10.70 10.23
C LEU A 145 -19.68 -11.40 11.00
N LEU A 146 -20.35 -10.69 11.90
CA LEU A 146 -21.47 -11.23 12.67
C LEU A 146 -22.62 -11.68 11.76
N GLN A 147 -22.94 -10.88 10.73
CA GLN A 147 -23.98 -11.25 9.77
C GLN A 147 -23.61 -12.50 8.95
N GLU A 148 -22.33 -12.67 8.58
CA GLU A 148 -21.88 -13.89 7.89
C GLU A 148 -21.93 -15.12 8.81
N GLU A 149 -21.68 -14.97 10.11
CA GLU A 149 -21.79 -16.06 11.09
C GLU A 149 -23.24 -16.50 11.32
N VAL A 150 -24.16 -15.53 11.45
CA VAL A 150 -25.58 -15.79 11.68
C VAL A 150 -26.30 -16.31 10.43
N ALA A 151 -25.81 -15.98 9.23
CA ALA A 151 -26.39 -16.41 7.96
C ALA A 151 -25.86 -17.76 7.44
N LYS A 152 -24.91 -18.39 8.15
CA LYS A 152 -24.45 -19.77 7.90
C LYS A 152 -25.42 -20.80 8.48
#